data_AF-A0AAW5FF29-F1
#
_entry.id   AF-A0AAW5FF29-F1
#
_cell.length_a   1.000
_cell.length_b   1.000
_cell.length_c   1.000
_cell.angle_alpha   90.00
_cell.angle_beta   90.00
_cell.angle_gamma   90.00
#
_symmetry.space_group_name_H-M   'P 1'
#
loop_
_entity.id
_entity.type
_entity.pdbx_description
1 polymer ?
#
loop_
_entity_poly.entity_id
_entity_poly.type
_entity_poly.pdbx_seq_one_letter_code
_entity_poly.pdbx_strand_id
1 'polypeptide(L)'
;MPRPILPPLGDRFRLNPVAARLAPLFGFALLIVSCALASFAFACATPFAACAVVAAAMLPLRPALLVVTGAWLVNQGIGFGALHYPIDPSTIAWGFVIGAAALLSTAAASTVLRRLPQGRTPLMLAIAFVAAYAVYEFALLAATPVLGGEGAFTAAIVTRIGLTSAIWLAGLVAACEIVRLADPFGRAMRNA
;
A
#
# COMPACT_ATOMS: atom_id res chain seq x y z
N MET A 1 -4.91 -30.78 -32.75
CA MET A 1 -4.40 -30.78 -31.37
C MET A 1 -4.53 -29.37 -30.79
N PRO A 2 -5.34 -29.13 -29.75
CA PRO A 2 -5.42 -27.82 -29.13
C PRO A 2 -4.14 -27.58 -28.30
N ARG A 3 -3.46 -26.46 -28.54
CA ARG A 3 -2.34 -25.99 -27.72
C ARG A 3 -2.86 -25.70 -26.30
N PRO A 4 -2.21 -26.18 -25.23
CA PRO A 4 -2.52 -25.72 -23.90
C PRO A 4 -2.16 -24.23 -23.82
N ILE A 5 -3.17 -23.39 -23.60
CA ILE A 5 -2.98 -21.97 -23.26
C ILE A 5 -2.33 -21.97 -21.88
N LEU A 6 -0.99 -21.94 -21.86
CA LEU A 6 -0.23 -21.66 -20.64
C LEU A 6 -0.73 -20.30 -20.11
N PRO A 7 -1.22 -20.22 -18.86
CA PRO A 7 -1.53 -18.94 -18.27
C PRO A 7 -0.25 -18.08 -18.28
N PRO A 8 -0.36 -16.76 -18.53
CA PRO A 8 0.80 -15.88 -18.57
C PRO A 8 1.63 -16.08 -17.30
N LEU A 9 2.94 -16.25 -17.45
CA LEU A 9 3.86 -16.53 -16.35
C LEU A 9 3.86 -15.43 -15.25
N GLY A 10 3.20 -14.29 -15.49
CA GLY A 10 3.14 -13.13 -14.61
C GLY A 10 2.02 -13.10 -13.56
N ASP A 11 1.17 -14.13 -13.44
CA ASP A 11 -0.03 -14.07 -12.59
C ASP A 11 0.03 -14.83 -11.25
N ARG A 12 1.19 -15.42 -10.89
CA ARG A 12 1.26 -16.44 -9.84
C ARG A 12 1.57 -15.93 -8.42
N PHE A 13 1.65 -14.62 -8.22
CA PHE A 13 1.90 -13.98 -6.91
C PHE A 13 0.77 -13.08 -6.44
N ARG A 14 -0.34 -13.04 -7.19
CA ARG A 14 -1.39 -12.09 -6.92
C ARG A 14 -2.27 -12.55 -5.77
N LEU A 15 -2.41 -11.72 -4.74
CA LEU A 15 -3.60 -11.78 -3.91
C LEU A 15 -4.80 -11.60 -4.86
N ASN A 16 -5.62 -12.64 -4.98
CA ASN A 16 -6.82 -12.64 -5.81
C ASN A 16 -8.08 -12.60 -4.92
N PRO A 17 -8.34 -11.49 -4.19
CA PRO A 17 -9.55 -11.38 -3.38
C PRO A 17 -10.81 -11.28 -4.26
N VAL A 18 -10.67 -10.73 -5.47
CA VAL A 18 -11.74 -10.55 -6.44
C VAL A 18 -11.26 -10.90 -7.85
N ALA A 19 -12.18 -11.09 -8.79
CA ALA A 19 -11.84 -11.31 -10.20
C ALA A 19 -10.88 -10.21 -10.73
N ALA A 20 -9.94 -10.56 -11.60
CA ALA A 20 -8.89 -9.65 -12.08
C ALA A 20 -9.42 -8.31 -12.64
N ARG A 21 -10.63 -8.31 -13.21
CA ARG A 21 -11.33 -7.11 -13.71
C ARG A 21 -11.72 -6.12 -12.59
N LEU A 22 -12.02 -6.62 -11.39
CA LEU A 22 -12.45 -5.84 -10.23
C LEU A 22 -11.29 -5.50 -9.29
N ALA A 23 -10.14 -6.14 -9.44
CA ALA A 23 -8.98 -5.95 -8.56
C ALA A 23 -8.53 -4.48 -8.42
N PRO A 24 -8.51 -3.64 -9.50
CA PRO A 24 -8.15 -2.23 -9.36
C PRO A 24 -9.18 -1.43 -8.55
N LEU A 25 -10.48 -1.66 -8.79
CA LEU A 25 -11.56 -0.98 -8.07
C LEU A 25 -11.60 -1.39 -6.60
N PHE A 26 -11.45 -2.68 -6.32
CA PHE A 26 -11.39 -3.19 -4.97
C PHE A 26 -10.15 -2.69 -4.23
N GLY A 27 -8.97 -2.72 -4.87
CA GLY A 27 -7.76 -2.15 -4.32
C GLY A 27 -7.91 -0.65 -4.02
N PHE A 28 -8.52 0.10 -4.93
CA PHE A 28 -8.79 1.52 -4.74
C PHE A 28 -9.72 1.76 -3.55
N ALA A 29 -10.86 1.06 -3.48
CA ALA A 29 -11.80 1.19 -2.37
C ALA A 29 -11.15 0.79 -1.03
N LEU A 30 -10.43 -0.33 -1.00
CA LEU A 30 -9.78 -0.83 0.21
C LEU A 30 -8.72 0.16 0.72
N LEU A 31 -7.87 0.68 -0.16
CA LEU A 31 -6.81 1.60 0.23
C LEU A 31 -7.36 3.00 0.60
N ILE A 32 -8.42 3.47 -0.05
CA ILE A 32 -9.09 4.72 0.34
C ILE A 32 -9.73 4.60 1.71
N VAL A 33 -10.51 3.55 1.95
CA VAL A 33 -11.16 3.34 3.25
C VAL A 33 -10.11 3.19 4.34
N SER A 34 -9.03 2.47 4.07
CA SER A 34 -7.93 2.29 5.01
C SER A 34 -7.16 3.59 5.26
N CYS A 35 -6.90 4.39 4.22
CA CYS A 35 -6.27 5.71 4.37
C CYS A 35 -7.16 6.67 5.14
N ALA A 36 -8.46 6.69 4.89
CA ALA A 36 -9.40 7.52 5.63
C ALA A 36 -9.42 7.12 7.10
N LEU A 37 -9.57 5.81 7.39
CA LEU A 37 -9.59 5.30 8.76
C LEU A 37 -8.26 5.56 9.48
N ALA A 38 -7.12 5.36 8.81
CA ALA A 38 -5.80 5.65 9.37
C ALA A 38 -5.59 7.16 9.64
N SER A 39 -6.07 8.02 8.73
CA SER A 39 -5.97 9.47 8.89
C SER A 39 -6.75 9.97 10.11
N PHE A 40 -7.94 9.42 10.36
CA PHE A 40 -8.74 9.74 11.54
C PHE A 40 -8.26 9.07 12.83
N ALA A 41 -7.75 7.84 12.77
CA ALA A 41 -7.38 7.07 13.96
C ALA A 41 -5.96 7.38 14.48
N PHE A 42 -5.02 7.72 13.60
CA PHE A 42 -3.61 7.84 13.97
C PHE A 42 -2.98 9.21 13.74
N ALA A 43 -3.65 10.12 13.02
CA ALA A 43 -3.14 11.42 12.58
C ALA A 43 -1.77 11.33 11.86
N CYS A 44 -1.66 11.77 10.60
CA CYS A 44 -0.42 11.81 9.79
C CYS A 44 0.26 10.44 9.47
N ALA A 45 0.20 9.44 10.34
CA ALA A 45 0.88 8.15 10.21
C ALA A 45 0.11 7.14 9.34
N THR A 46 -0.26 7.55 8.12
CA THR A 46 -0.89 6.65 7.16
C THR A 46 0.13 5.58 6.74
N PRO A 47 -0.19 4.28 6.86
CA PRO A 47 0.73 3.18 6.60
C PRO A 47 0.89 2.96 5.09
N PHE A 48 1.49 3.92 4.39
CA PHE A 48 1.70 3.88 2.95
C PHE A 48 2.55 2.69 2.51
N ALA A 49 3.52 2.27 3.33
CA ALA A 49 4.30 1.06 3.07
C ALA A 49 3.43 -0.21 3.04
N ALA A 50 2.44 -0.33 3.94
CA ALA A 50 1.51 -1.46 3.93
C ALA A 50 0.58 -1.43 2.71
N CYS A 51 0.06 -0.23 2.39
CA CYS A 51 -0.77 -0.01 1.20
C CYS A 51 -0.02 -0.33 -0.09
N ALA A 52 1.25 0.08 -0.18
CA ALA A 52 2.14 -0.19 -1.30
C ALA A 52 2.38 -1.70 -1.51
N VAL A 53 2.61 -2.45 -0.42
CA VAL A 53 2.81 -3.90 -0.48
C VAL A 53 1.56 -4.61 -0.95
N VAL A 54 0.39 -4.25 -0.41
CA VAL A 54 -0.89 -4.85 -0.79
C VAL A 54 -1.23 -4.51 -2.25
N ALA A 55 -1.05 -3.25 -2.66
CA ALA A 55 -1.23 -2.84 -4.04
C ALA A 55 -0.31 -3.61 -4.99
N ALA A 56 0.98 -3.72 -4.67
CA ALA A 56 1.96 -4.46 -5.45
C ALA A 56 1.67 -5.97 -5.49
N ALA A 57 1.09 -6.52 -4.41
CA ALA A 57 0.69 -7.92 -4.33
C ALA A 57 -0.62 -8.20 -5.08
N MET A 58 -1.44 -7.20 -5.41
CA MET A 58 -2.72 -7.41 -6.12
C MET A 58 -2.66 -6.99 -7.59
N LEU A 59 -1.87 -5.96 -7.89
CA LEU A 59 -1.94 -5.22 -9.14
C LEU A 59 -0.60 -5.23 -9.89
N PRO A 60 -0.64 -5.04 -11.24
CA PRO A 60 0.59 -4.73 -11.95
C PRO A 60 1.10 -3.36 -11.49
N LEU A 61 2.39 -3.08 -11.69
CA LEU A 61 3.03 -1.85 -11.22
C LEU A 61 2.25 -0.58 -11.58
N ARG A 62 1.78 -0.45 -12.83
CA ARG A 62 1.07 0.75 -13.29
C ARG A 62 -0.24 0.99 -12.50
N PRO A 63 -1.19 0.05 -12.42
CA PRO A 63 -2.36 0.23 -11.55
C PRO A 63 -2.01 0.33 -10.06
N ALA A 64 -0.99 -0.38 -9.57
CA ALA A 64 -0.56 -0.26 -8.17
C ALA A 64 -0.16 1.19 -7.83
N LEU A 65 0.63 1.83 -8.70
CA LEU A 65 1.02 3.23 -8.55
C LEU A 65 -0.21 4.15 -8.55
N LEU A 66 -1.15 3.97 -9.49
CA LEU A 66 -2.37 4.79 -9.56
C LEU A 66 -3.22 4.67 -8.29
N VAL A 67 -3.40 3.45 -7.77
CA VAL A 67 -4.17 3.21 -6.55
C VAL A 67 -3.48 3.85 -5.33
N VAL A 68 -2.15 3.73 -5.22
CA VAL A 68 -1.39 4.36 -4.14
C VAL A 68 -1.40 5.90 -4.26
N THR A 69 -1.34 6.45 -5.47
CA THR A 69 -1.54 7.89 -5.71
C THR A 69 -2.92 8.34 -5.24
N GLY A 70 -3.98 7.56 -5.52
CA GLY A 70 -5.33 7.86 -5.05
C GLY A 70 -5.43 7.89 -3.52
N ALA A 71 -4.85 6.88 -2.85
CA ALA A 71 -4.73 6.82 -1.39
C ALA A 71 -3.96 8.04 -0.82
N TRP A 72 -2.86 8.44 -1.45
CA TRP A 72 -2.11 9.63 -1.08
C TRP A 72 -2.94 10.91 -1.24
N LEU A 73 -3.65 11.10 -2.35
CA LEU A 73 -4.50 12.27 -2.57
C LEU A 73 -5.62 12.37 -1.50
N VAL A 74 -6.22 11.24 -1.13
CA VAL A 74 -7.20 11.20 -0.04
C VAL A 74 -6.57 11.60 1.29
N ASN A 75 -5.39 11.08 1.60
CA ASN A 75 -4.65 11.46 2.80
C ASN A 75 -4.34 12.97 2.83
N GLN A 76 -3.91 13.56 1.71
CA GLN A 76 -3.68 15.00 1.61
C GLN A 76 -4.98 15.79 1.78
N GLY A 77 -6.07 15.35 1.13
CA GLY A 77 -7.38 15.99 1.24
C GLY A 77 -7.92 15.97 2.67
N ILE A 78 -7.75 14.88 3.40
CA ILE A 78 -8.14 14.79 4.82
C ILE A 78 -7.23 15.66 5.68
N GLY A 79 -5.92 15.65 5.44
CA GLY A 79 -4.94 16.46 6.17
C GLY A 79 -5.25 17.96 6.10
N PHE A 80 -5.35 18.51 4.89
CA PHE A 80 -5.63 19.93 4.68
C PHE A 80 -7.10 20.30 4.93
N GLY A 81 -8.05 19.42 4.60
CA GLY A 81 -9.48 19.73 4.66
C GLY A 81 -10.14 19.46 6.02
N ALA A 82 -9.81 18.35 6.69
CA ALA A 82 -10.46 17.93 7.93
C ALA A 82 -9.57 18.11 9.17
N LEU A 83 -8.27 17.85 9.04
CA LEU A 83 -7.29 18.00 10.13
C LEU A 83 -6.67 19.41 10.17
N HIS A 84 -7.07 20.30 9.27
CA HIS A 84 -6.65 21.70 9.23
C HIS A 84 -5.13 21.87 9.26
N TYR A 85 -4.40 21.04 8.50
CA TYR A 85 -2.96 21.17 8.37
C TYR A 85 -2.57 22.59 7.94
N PRO A 86 -1.50 23.16 8.53
CA PRO A 86 -1.06 24.49 8.17
C PRO A 86 -0.72 24.55 6.68
N ILE A 87 -1.23 25.59 6.01
CA ILE A 87 -0.96 25.84 4.58
C ILE A 87 0.31 26.67 4.49
N ASP A 88 1.43 26.03 4.81
CA ASP A 88 2.77 26.62 4.68
C ASP A 88 3.63 25.80 3.70
N PRO A 89 4.67 26.41 3.10
CA PRO A 89 5.50 25.74 2.11
C PRO A 89 6.16 24.45 2.62
N SER A 90 6.50 24.37 3.90
CA SER A 90 7.13 23.17 4.48
C SER A 90 6.14 22.03 4.57
N THR A 91 4.93 22.28 5.08
CA THR A 91 3.86 21.27 5.17
C THR A 91 3.46 20.75 3.78
N ILE A 92 3.36 21.63 2.80
CA ILE A 92 3.08 21.24 1.41
C ILE A 92 4.23 20.39 0.85
N ALA A 93 5.49 20.79 1.08
CA ALA A 93 6.66 20.05 0.63
C ALA A 93 6.71 18.64 1.24
N TRP A 94 6.46 18.51 2.55
CA TRP A 94 6.34 17.21 3.21
C TRP A 94 5.24 16.32 2.60
N GLY A 95 4.10 16.92 2.22
CA GLY A 95 3.04 16.22 1.50
C GLY A 95 3.51 15.58 0.19
N PHE A 96 4.33 16.30 -0.59
CA PHE A 96 4.92 15.77 -1.83
C PHE A 96 5.99 14.71 -1.56
N VAL A 97 6.83 14.90 -0.54
CA VAL A 97 7.84 13.91 -0.12
C VAL A 97 7.17 12.59 0.29
N ILE A 98 6.10 12.65 1.07
CA ILE A 98 5.30 11.47 1.45
C ILE A 98 4.74 10.76 0.22
N GLY A 99 4.19 11.51 -0.74
CA GLY A 99 3.69 10.96 -1.99
C GLY A 99 4.79 10.26 -2.80
N ALA A 100 5.94 10.90 -2.96
CA ALA A 100 7.10 10.32 -3.65
C ALA A 100 7.61 9.06 -2.94
N ALA A 101 7.73 9.09 -1.61
CA ALA A 101 8.13 7.95 -0.79
C ALA A 101 7.16 6.77 -0.95
N ALA A 102 5.85 7.02 -0.98
CA ALA A 102 4.83 5.98 -1.19
C ALA A 102 4.96 5.32 -2.58
N LEU A 103 5.24 6.11 -3.63
CA LEU A 103 5.45 5.59 -4.98
C LEU A 103 6.74 4.78 -5.10
N LEU A 104 7.84 5.26 -4.51
CA LEU A 104 9.11 4.53 -4.44
C LEU A 104 8.96 3.21 -3.68
N SER A 105 8.26 3.24 -2.55
CA SER A 105 7.91 2.07 -1.75
C SER A 105 7.11 1.05 -2.57
N THR A 106 6.15 1.50 -3.38
CA THR A 106 5.35 0.66 -4.29
C THR A 106 6.21 0.01 -5.38
N ALA A 107 7.13 0.77 -5.96
CA ALA A 107 8.07 0.27 -6.96
C ALA A 107 9.04 -0.78 -6.35
N ALA A 108 9.50 -0.54 -5.13
CA ALA A 108 10.34 -1.45 -4.36
C ALA A 108 9.61 -2.76 -4.05
N ALA A 109 8.41 -2.68 -3.45
CA ALA A 109 7.56 -3.84 -3.17
C ALA A 109 7.29 -4.68 -4.43
N SER A 110 6.90 -4.01 -5.52
CA SER A 110 6.65 -4.66 -6.81
C SER A 110 7.90 -5.36 -7.35
N THR A 111 9.08 -4.78 -7.15
CA THR A 111 10.34 -5.36 -7.63
C THR A 111 10.75 -6.57 -6.80
N VAL A 112 10.64 -6.49 -5.47
CA VAL A 112 10.90 -7.61 -4.56
C VAL A 112 9.98 -8.78 -4.86
N LEU A 113 8.67 -8.54 -4.96
CA LEU A 113 7.69 -9.59 -5.25
C LEU A 113 7.90 -10.26 -6.62
N ARG A 114 8.44 -9.54 -7.61
CA ARG A 114 8.81 -10.11 -8.93
C ARG A 114 10.08 -10.94 -8.90
N ARG A 115 11.01 -10.65 -7.99
CA ARG A 115 12.35 -11.26 -7.94
C ARG A 115 12.43 -12.47 -7.03
N LEU A 116 11.54 -12.57 -6.04
CA LEU A 116 11.54 -13.68 -5.10
C LEU A 116 11.02 -14.97 -5.75
N PRO A 117 11.69 -16.12 -5.52
CA PRO A 117 11.23 -17.41 -6.01
C PRO A 117 9.88 -17.80 -5.41
N GLN A 118 9.09 -18.58 -6.15
CA GLN A 118 7.76 -19.02 -5.71
C GLN A 118 7.85 -19.82 -4.40
N GLY A 119 7.01 -19.49 -3.42
CA GLY A 119 7.06 -20.12 -2.10
C GLY A 119 6.06 -19.54 -1.09
N ARG A 120 6.43 -19.55 0.20
CA ARG A 120 5.60 -19.15 1.34
C ARG A 120 5.13 -17.69 1.22
N THR A 121 3.90 -17.45 0.76
CA THR A 121 3.27 -16.13 0.60
C THR A 121 3.47 -15.19 1.79
N PRO A 122 3.33 -15.62 3.06
CA PRO A 122 3.52 -14.73 4.21
C PRO A 122 4.97 -14.21 4.33
N LEU A 123 5.95 -15.07 4.06
CA LEU A 123 7.36 -14.70 4.09
C LEU A 123 7.69 -13.68 3.00
N MET A 124 7.11 -13.86 1.80
CA MET A 124 7.31 -12.93 0.70
C MET A 124 6.71 -11.55 0.97
N LEU A 125 5.50 -11.51 1.56
CA LEU A 125 4.87 -10.26 1.99
C LEU A 125 5.69 -9.57 3.08
N ALA A 126 6.26 -10.34 4.03
CA ALA A 126 7.15 -9.79 5.04
C ALA A 126 8.42 -9.19 4.44
N ILE A 127 9.08 -9.87 3.49
CA ILE A 127 10.28 -9.33 2.83
C ILE A 127 9.93 -8.09 2.00
N ALA A 128 8.83 -8.13 1.25
CA ALA A 128 8.35 -6.98 0.49
C ALA A 128 8.03 -5.80 1.39
N PHE A 129 7.43 -6.04 2.55
CA PHE A 129 7.15 -5.02 3.55
C PHE A 129 8.41 -4.40 4.13
N VAL A 130 9.39 -5.20 4.54
CA VAL A 130 10.66 -4.67 5.07
C VAL A 130 11.35 -3.80 4.02
N ALA A 131 11.41 -4.25 2.77
CA ALA A 131 12.01 -3.46 1.69
C ALA A 131 11.23 -2.17 1.39
N ALA A 132 9.91 -2.26 1.31
CA ALA A 132 9.02 -1.13 1.04
C ALA A 132 9.09 -0.09 2.17
N TYR A 133 9.11 -0.53 3.42
CA TYR A 133 9.21 0.30 4.60
C TYR A 133 10.58 0.97 4.69
N ALA A 134 11.67 0.24 4.46
CA ALA A 134 13.01 0.80 4.42
C ALA A 134 13.12 1.90 3.35
N VAL A 135 12.65 1.66 2.13
CA VAL A 135 12.65 2.66 1.05
C VAL A 135 11.82 3.88 1.41
N TYR A 136 10.68 3.69 2.08
CA TYR A 136 9.83 4.79 2.54
C TYR A 136 10.56 5.67 3.56
N GLU A 137 11.10 5.06 4.63
CA GLU A 137 11.84 5.78 5.68
C GLU A 137 13.10 6.47 5.13
N PHE A 138 13.87 5.80 4.26
CA PHE A 138 15.04 6.41 3.63
C PHE A 138 14.67 7.62 2.75
N ALA A 139 13.56 7.56 2.03
CA ALA A 139 13.09 8.68 1.22
C ALA A 139 12.68 9.88 2.10
N LEU A 140 12.03 9.63 3.24
CA LEU A 140 11.69 10.69 4.19
C LEU A 140 12.95 11.26 4.86
N LEU A 141 13.88 10.40 5.29
CA LEU A 141 15.15 10.79 5.92
C LEU A 141 16.01 11.63 4.98
N ALA A 142 16.02 11.32 3.68
CA ALA A 142 16.75 12.08 2.68
C ALA A 142 16.21 13.52 2.49
N ALA A 143 14.93 13.76 2.85
CA ALA A 143 14.32 15.09 2.78
C ALA A 143 14.54 15.92 4.07
N THR A 144 14.84 15.27 5.19
CA THR A 144 15.03 15.91 6.51
C THR A 144 16.07 17.03 6.52
N PRO A 145 17.25 16.92 5.85
CA PRO A 145 18.24 18.01 5.85
C PRO A 145 17.74 19.31 5.19
N VAL A 146 16.73 19.20 4.32
CA VAL A 146 16.18 20.34 3.55
C VAL A 146 14.94 20.90 4.22
N LEU A 147 14.07 20.03 4.76
CA LEU A 147 12.75 20.42 5.30
C LEU A 147 12.69 20.44 6.84
N GLY A 148 13.77 20.07 7.54
CA GLY A 148 13.81 19.90 8.99
C GLY A 148 13.13 18.61 9.46
N GLY A 149 12.80 18.50 10.75
CA GLY A 149 12.05 17.35 11.27
C GLY A 149 12.91 16.20 11.84
N GLU A 150 14.17 16.45 12.18
CA GLU A 150 15.09 15.46 12.77
C GLU A 150 14.51 14.77 14.03
N GLY A 151 13.72 15.50 14.83
CA GLY A 151 13.05 14.95 16.01
C GLY A 151 12.00 13.87 15.71
N ALA A 152 11.55 13.75 14.46
CA ALA A 152 10.65 12.68 14.03
C ALA A 152 11.39 11.36 13.72
N PHE A 153 12.71 11.40 13.48
CA PHE A 153 13.53 10.24 13.12
C PHE A 153 14.25 9.65 14.34
N THR A 154 13.49 9.35 15.39
CA THR A 154 14.02 8.54 16.50
C THR A 154 13.78 7.07 16.24
N ALA A 155 14.68 6.21 16.74
CA ALA A 155 14.50 4.76 16.64
C ALA A 155 13.14 4.31 17.20
N ALA A 156 12.68 4.94 18.29
CA ALA A 156 11.37 4.64 18.88
C ALA A 156 10.19 4.99 17.95
N ILE A 157 10.24 6.15 17.29
CA ILE A 157 9.17 6.57 16.36
C ILE A 157 9.17 5.67 15.12
N VAL A 158 10.33 5.43 14.52
CA VAL A 158 10.48 4.56 13.35
C VAL A 158 10.00 3.15 13.69
N THR A 159 10.42 2.55 14.81
CA THR A 159 9.93 1.23 15.22
C THR A 159 8.43 1.21 15.45
N ARG A 160 7.85 2.24 16.09
CA ARG A 160 6.40 2.35 16.29
C ARG A 160 5.65 2.42 14.96
N ILE A 161 6.09 3.26 14.03
CA ILE A 161 5.49 3.40 12.70
C ILE A 161 5.60 2.07 11.92
N GLY A 162 6.76 1.41 12.00
CA GLY A 162 6.99 0.09 11.42
C GLY A 162 6.03 -0.97 11.96
N LEU A 163 5.84 -1.05 13.28
CA LEU A 163 4.91 -1.98 13.92
C LEU A 163 3.46 -1.68 13.56
N THR A 164 3.05 -0.41 13.59
CA THR A 164 1.70 0.01 13.15
C THR A 164 1.47 -0.37 11.69
N SER A 165 2.46 -0.15 10.82
CA SER A 165 2.38 -0.52 9.41
C SER A 165 2.29 -2.03 9.20
N ALA A 166 2.99 -2.83 10.03
CA ALA A 166 2.89 -4.29 9.99
C ALA A 166 1.50 -4.80 10.41
N ILE A 167 0.91 -4.20 11.44
CA ILE A 167 -0.47 -4.51 11.88
C ILE A 167 -1.46 -4.17 10.76
N TRP A 168 -1.31 -3.02 10.12
CA TRP A 168 -2.14 -2.63 8.98
C TRP A 168 -2.00 -3.57 7.79
N LEU A 169 -0.77 -4.00 7.48
CA LEU A 169 -0.54 -4.99 6.45
C LEU A 169 -1.28 -6.29 6.76
N ALA A 170 -1.17 -6.79 7.99
CA ALA A 170 -1.89 -7.98 8.42
C ALA A 170 -3.41 -7.82 8.29
N GLY A 171 -3.96 -6.66 8.70
CA GLY A 171 -5.38 -6.35 8.56
C GLY A 171 -5.85 -6.29 7.10
N LEU A 172 -5.08 -5.64 6.22
CA LEU A 172 -5.38 -5.56 4.79
C LEU A 172 -5.33 -6.92 4.10
N VAL A 173 -4.33 -7.75 4.44
CA VAL A 173 -4.22 -9.12 3.94
C VAL A 173 -5.39 -9.96 4.45
N ALA A 174 -5.74 -9.86 5.73
CA ALA A 174 -6.89 -10.56 6.30
C ALA A 174 -8.20 -10.16 5.61
N ALA A 175 -8.41 -8.86 5.34
CA ALA A 175 -9.56 -8.38 4.58
C ALA A 175 -9.60 -8.98 3.16
N CYS A 176 -8.46 -9.04 2.46
CA CYS A 176 -8.36 -9.69 1.16
C CYS A 176 -8.73 -11.19 1.23
N GLU A 177 -8.22 -11.91 2.22
CA GLU A 177 -8.51 -13.34 2.42
C GLU A 177 -9.98 -13.57 2.77
N ILE A 178 -10.59 -12.75 3.64
CA ILE A 178 -12.01 -12.84 4.00
C ILE A 178 -12.89 -12.66 2.76
N VAL A 179 -12.60 -11.64 1.93
CA VAL A 179 -13.36 -11.40 0.69
C VAL A 179 -13.19 -12.57 -0.28
N ARG A 180 -11.98 -13.15 -0.37
CA ARG A 180 -11.72 -14.34 -1.19
C ARG A 180 -12.54 -15.54 -0.73
N LEU A 181 -12.61 -15.78 0.59
CA LEU A 181 -13.33 -16.90 1.18
C LEU A 181 -14.86 -16.73 1.13
N ALA A 182 -15.35 -15.50 1.25
CA ALA A 182 -16.77 -15.20 1.25
C ALA A 182 -17.43 -15.38 -0.14
N ASP A 183 -16.65 -15.32 -1.23
CA ASP A 183 -17.11 -15.32 -2.63
C ASP A 183 -18.43 -14.54 -2.86
N PRO A 184 -18.52 -13.28 -2.39
CA PRO A 184 -19.77 -12.52 -2.45
C PRO A 184 -20.24 -12.32 -3.91
N PHE A 185 -19.30 -12.25 -4.86
CA PHE A 185 -19.58 -12.02 -6.27
C PHE A 185 -19.97 -13.30 -7.03
N GLY A 186 -19.43 -14.47 -6.68
CA GLY A 186 -19.85 -15.76 -7.25
C GLY A 186 -21.19 -16.26 -6.71
N ARG A 187 -21.62 -15.78 -5.54
CA ARG A 187 -22.99 -15.98 -5.04
C ARG A 187 -24.00 -15.05 -5.70
N ALA A 188 -23.65 -13.78 -5.90
CA ALA A 188 -24.54 -12.81 -6.55
C ALA A 188 -24.91 -13.19 -8.00
N MET A 189 -23.98 -13.73 -8.79
CA MET A 189 -24.25 -14.20 -10.16
C MET A 189 -24.97 -15.55 -10.25
N ARG A 190 -25.03 -16.32 -9.14
CA ARG A 190 -25.81 -17.58 -9.08
C ARG A 190 -27.26 -17.38 -8.69
N ASN A 191 -27.57 -16.21 -8.12
CA ASN A 191 -28.90 -15.85 -7.62
C ASN A 191 -29.61 -14.82 -8.52
N ALA A 192 -29.03 -14.50 -9.68
CA ALA A 192 -29.58 -13.64 -10.73
C ALA A 192 -29.89 -14.48 -11.97
#